data_AF-A0A3M6QXY0-F1
#
_entry.id   AF-A0A3M6QXY0-F1
#
_cell.length_a   1.000
_cell.length_b   1.000
_cell.length_c   1.000
_cell.angle_alpha   90.00
_cell.angle_beta   90.00
_cell.angle_gamma   90.00
#
_symmetry.space_group_name_H-M   'P 1'
#
loop_
_entity.id
_entity.type
_entity.pdbx_description
1 polymer ?
#
loop_
_entity_poly.entity_id
_entity_poly.type
_entity_poly.pdbx_seq_one_letter_code
_entity_poly.pdbx_strand_id
1 'polypeptide(L)' 'MEAQDPRGNTLDFHKDGTHPSGLTDTWAYDAEGRQTRACQAGLCTQTQYDSLGRAIQTTDPAGHQT' A
#
# COMPACT_ATOMS: atom_id res chain seq x y z
N MET A 1 -1.16 -16.91 -0.64
CA MET A 1 -0.17 -16.93 0.45
C MET A 1 0.58 -15.62 0.33
N GLU A 2 0.02 -14.55 0.85
CA GLU A 2 0.61 -13.22 0.79
C GLU A 2 1.48 -13.03 2.04
N ALA A 3 2.79 -13.04 1.80
CA ALA A 3 3.83 -12.82 2.77
C ALA A 3 4.66 -11.63 2.30
N GLN A 4 4.92 -10.63 3.16
CA GLN A 4 6.10 -9.77 3.08
C GLN A 4 6.40 -8.91 4.32
N ASP A 5 7.68 -8.97 4.65
CA ASP A 5 8.34 -8.96 5.95
C ASP A 5 9.55 -7.98 5.94
N PRO A 6 10.66 -8.13 6.71
CA PRO A 6 11.37 -7.15 7.54
C PRO A 6 12.18 -6.05 6.82
N ARG A 7 11.78 -5.68 5.60
CA ARG A 7 12.16 -4.46 4.88
C ARG A 7 11.28 -4.15 3.65
N GLY A 8 10.12 -4.80 3.56
CA GLY A 8 8.91 -4.16 3.08
C GLY A 8 8.50 -4.49 1.64
N ASN A 9 7.30 -5.00 1.36
CA ASN A 9 6.06 -4.86 2.12
C ASN A 9 4.96 -5.79 1.57
N THR A 10 4.22 -6.49 2.44
CA THR A 10 2.74 -6.55 2.56
C THR A 10 2.38 -7.74 3.46
N LEU A 11 1.74 -7.49 4.60
CA LEU A 11 1.15 -8.51 5.47
C LEU A 11 -0.20 -8.08 6.07
N ASP A 12 -1.04 -7.39 5.31
CA ASP A 12 -2.50 -7.52 5.40
C ASP A 12 -3.13 -6.73 4.24
N PHE A 13 -3.90 -7.39 3.37
CA PHE A 13 -4.70 -6.70 2.36
C PHE A 13 -6.10 -6.47 2.92
N HIS A 14 -6.34 -5.26 3.42
CA HIS A 14 -7.69 -4.87 3.84
C HIS A 14 -8.44 -4.32 2.63
N LYS A 15 -9.55 -4.97 2.25
CA LYS A 15 -10.50 -4.43 1.28
C LYS A 15 -11.66 -3.80 2.05
N ASP A 16 -11.82 -2.49 1.97
CA ASP A 16 -12.98 -1.79 2.56
C ASP A 16 -13.83 -1.27 1.40
N GLY A 17 -15.05 -1.80 1.30
CA GLY A 17 -16.05 -1.26 0.40
C GLY A 17 -15.82 -1.52 -1.09
N THR A 18 -16.94 -1.61 -1.80
CA THR A 18 -16.98 -1.52 -3.25
C THR A 18 -17.81 -0.28 -3.58
N HIS A 19 -17.22 0.66 -4.29
CA HIS A 19 -17.89 1.84 -4.80
C HIS A 19 -19.02 1.43 -5.75
N PRO A 20 -20.06 2.27 -5.92
CA PRO A 20 -21.11 2.03 -6.92
C PRO A 20 -20.58 1.95 -8.36
N SER A 21 -19.35 2.43 -8.61
CA SER A 21 -18.61 2.26 -9.87
C SER A 21 -18.00 0.86 -10.05
N GLY A 22 -18.09 -0.04 -9.06
CA GLY A 22 -17.45 -1.36 -9.05
C GLY A 22 -15.98 -1.35 -8.62
N LEU A 23 -15.43 -0.17 -8.30
CA LEU A 23 -14.05 -0.02 -7.83
C LEU A 23 -13.98 -0.31 -6.33
N THR A 24 -12.87 -0.88 -5.86
CA THR A 24 -12.66 -1.21 -4.44
C THR A 24 -11.52 -0.40 -3.87
N ASP A 25 -11.68 0.02 -2.61
CA ASP A 25 -10.56 0.55 -1.87
C ASP A 25 -9.79 -0.60 -1.21
N THR A 26 -8.46 -0.56 -1.33
CA THR A 26 -7.59 -1.57 -0.75
C THR A 26 -6.41 -0.91 -0.07
N TRP A 27 -6.04 -1.42 1.10
CA TRP A 27 -4.87 -0.98 1.83
C TRP A 27 -3.98 -2.18 2.12
N ALA A 28 -2.68 -1.95 2.04
CA ALA A 28 -1.67 -2.92 2.41
C ALA A 28 -0.82 -2.36 3.54
N TYR A 29 -0.57 -3.16 4.56
CA TYR A 29 0.26 -2.78 5.69
C TYR A 29 1.50 -3.68 5.81
N ASP A 30 2.57 -3.17 6.41
CA ASP A 30 3.72 -3.99 6.80
C ASP A 30 3.52 -4.63 8.18
N ALA A 31 4.48 -5.47 8.59
CA ALA A 31 4.47 -6.13 9.89
C ALA A 31 4.54 -5.16 11.10
N GLU A 32 4.91 -3.89 10.87
CA GLU A 32 4.93 -2.83 11.88
C GLU A 32 3.64 -1.98 11.87
N GLY A 33 2.66 -2.34 11.03
CA GLY A 33 1.38 -1.65 10.91
C GLY A 33 1.43 -0.34 10.11
N ARG A 34 2.51 -0.08 9.36
CA ARG A 34 2.61 1.09 8.49
C ARG A 34 1.94 0.83 7.15
N GLN A 35 1.29 1.85 6.58
CA GLN A 35 0.60 1.73 5.29
C GLN A 35 1.61 1.77 4.14
N THR A 36 1.65 0.69 3.37
CA THR A 36 2.61 0.47 2.29
C THR A 36 1.99 0.60 0.91
N ARG A 37 0.67 0.40 0.83
CA ARG A 37 -0.13 0.65 -0.37
C ARG A 37 -1.50 1.15 0.04
N ALA A 38 -2.01 2.11 -0.70
CA ALA A 38 -3.39 2.55 -0.63
C ALA A 38 -3.91 2.67 -2.05
N CYS A 39 -4.93 1.90 -2.40
CA CYS A 39 -5.66 2.07 -3.63
C CYS A 39 -7.04 2.61 -3.30
N GLN A 40 -7.37 3.76 -3.88
CA GLN A 40 -8.69 4.36 -3.76
C GLN A 40 -9.36 4.43 -5.11
N ALA A 41 -10.54 3.83 -5.26
CA ALA A 41 -11.24 3.73 -6.54
C ALA A 41 -10.31 3.24 -7.68
N GLY A 42 -9.44 2.27 -7.41
CA GLY A 42 -8.47 1.74 -8.38
C GLY A 42 -7.21 2.60 -8.63
N LEU A 43 -7.10 3.78 -8.03
CA LEU A 43 -5.87 4.60 -8.05
C LEU A 43 -4.97 4.22 -6.87
N CYS A 44 -3.82 3.61 -7.16
CA CYS A 44 -2.91 3.08 -6.15
C CYS A 44 -1.70 3.97 -5.92
N THR A 45 -1.49 4.37 -4.67
CA THR A 45 -0.24 4.94 -4.17
C THR A 45 0.52 3.86 -3.39
N GLN A 46 1.82 3.74 -3.61
CA GLN A 46 2.69 2.82 -2.89
C GLN A 46 3.80 3.57 -2.18
N THR A 47 4.06 3.24 -0.92
CA THR A 47 5.14 3.82 -0.14
C THR A 47 6.07 2.72 0.36
N GLN A 48 7.36 2.90 0.11
CA GLN A 48 8.43 2.03 0.60
C GLN A 48 9.11 2.71 1.78
N TYR A 49 9.38 1.92 2.81
CA TYR A 49 10.02 2.37 4.03
C TYR A 49 11.36 1.66 4.20
N ASP A 50 12.35 2.36 4.75
CA ASP A 50 13.59 1.72 5.21
C ASP A 50 13.39 0.98 6.54
N SER A 51 14.44 0.28 7.00
CA SER A 51 14.43 -0.44 8.28
C SER A 51 14.30 0.45 9.53
N LEU A 52 14.34 1.77 9.37
CA LEU A 52 14.09 2.75 10.42
C LEU A 52 12.67 3.34 10.32
N GLY A 53 11.85 2.87 9.39
CA GLY A 53 10.49 3.34 9.15
C GLY A 53 10.38 4.67 8.42
N ARG A 54 11.43 5.10 7.72
CA ARG A 54 11.40 6.34 6.93
C ARG A 54 10.98 6.02 5.50
N ALA A 55 10.05 6.80 4.95
CA ALA A 55 9.68 6.68 3.56
C ALA A 55 10.88 7.02 2.66
N ILE A 56 11.33 6.06 1.86
CA ILE A 56 12.46 6.20 0.93
C ILE A 56 12.02 6.29 -0.53
N GLN A 57 10.77 5.91 -0.81
CA GLN A 57 10.18 6.03 -2.14
C GLN A 57 8.65 6.03 -2.01
N THR A 58 8.00 6.98 -2.68
CA THR A 58 6.55 7.00 -2.87
C THR A 58 6.26 6.96 -4.36
N THR A 59 5.43 6.02 -4.80
CA THR A 59 4.95 5.91 -6.18
C THR A 59 3.49 6.32 -6.23
N ASP A 60 3.18 7.37 -6.99
CA ASP A 60 1.83 7.85 -7.26
C ASP A 60 1.11 6.96 -8.30
N PRO A 61 -0.23 6.91 -8.36
CA PRO A 61 -0.99 6.25 -9.43
C PRO A 61 -0.57 6.64 -10.85
N ALA A 62 -0.03 7.84 -11.08
CA ALA A 62 0.52 8.24 -12.37
C ALA A 62 1.89 7.60 -12.70
N GLY A 63 2.45 6.82 -11.79
CA GLY A 63 3.77 6.18 -11.91
C GLY A 63 4.94 7.09 -11.52
N HIS A 64 4.67 8.28 -10.99
CA HIS A 64 5.73 9.18 -10.52
C HIS A 64 6.29 8.70 -9.18
N GLN A 65 7.62 8.66 -9.09
CA GLN A 65 8.35 8.26 -7.89
C GLN A 65 9.03 9.46 -7.25
N THR A 66 8.87 9.62 -5.94
CA THR A 66 9.49 10.68 -5.12
C THR A 66 10.14 10.14 -3.88
#